data_AF-A0A7C0ZBJ7-F1
#
_entry.id   AF-A0A7C0ZBJ7-F1
#
_cell.length_a   1.000
_cell.length_b   1.000
_cell.length_c   1.000
_cell.angle_alpha   90.00
_cell.angle_beta   90.00
_cell.angle_gamma   90.00
#
_symmetry.space_group_name_H-M   'P 1'
#
loop_
_entity.id
_entity.type
_entity.pdbx_description
1 polymer ?
#
loop_
_entity_poly.entity_id
_entity_poly.type
_entity_poly.pdbx_seq_one_letter_code
_entity_poly.pdbx_strand_id
1 'polypeptide(L)'
;MQNHQPTYFKIFHDLSDGEWEFIRSLPPPRAKTGRPRADDRKTINGILYVLVTGCRWMDMLARCGSYKTCWRRLKRWSEEGV
;
A
#
# COMPACT_ATOMS: atom_id res chain seq x y z
N MET A 1 21.84 -20.02 5.56
CA MET A 1 20.44 -19.53 5.46
C MET A 1 20.31 -18.82 4.13
N GLN A 2 19.85 -19.52 3.10
CA GLN A 2 19.70 -18.92 1.77
C GLN A 2 18.49 -18.01 1.79
N ASN A 3 18.73 -16.70 1.66
CA ASN A 3 17.69 -15.71 1.39
C ASN A 3 17.18 -15.94 -0.03
N HIS A 4 16.29 -16.93 -0.19
CA HIS A 4 15.51 -17.09 -1.40
C HIS A 4 14.54 -15.91 -1.44
N GLN A 5 14.94 -14.80 -2.07
CA GLN A 5 14.03 -13.71 -2.38
C GLN A 5 12.90 -14.33 -3.20
N PRO A 6 11.65 -14.36 -2.71
CA PRO A 6 10.58 -15.02 -3.44
C PRO A 6 10.35 -14.29 -4.76
N THR A 7 9.92 -15.03 -5.79
CA THR A 7 9.75 -14.58 -7.18
C THR A 7 8.69 -13.48 -7.40
N TYR A 8 8.19 -12.87 -6.32
CA TYR A 8 7.17 -11.83 -6.28
C TYR A 8 7.47 -10.61 -7.16
N PHE A 9 8.73 -10.37 -7.48
CA PHE A 9 9.15 -9.27 -8.35
C PHE A 9 8.64 -9.39 -9.81
N LYS A 10 8.24 -10.58 -10.27
CA LYS A 10 7.62 -10.75 -11.60
C LYS A 10 6.11 -10.50 -11.64
N ILE A 11 5.44 -10.43 -10.50
CA ILE A 11 3.96 -10.40 -10.42
C ILE A 11 3.45 -9.00 -10.09
N PHE A 12 4.22 -8.19 -9.37
CA PHE A 12 3.81 -6.86 -8.93
C PHE A 12 4.62 -5.74 -9.60
N HIS A 13 3.92 -4.67 -9.97
CA HIS A 13 4.52 -3.39 -10.34
C HIS A 13 3.84 -2.26 -9.56
N ASP A 14 4.57 -1.17 -9.32
CA ASP A 14 4.01 0.02 -8.69
C ASP A 14 2.97 0.66 -9.64
N LEU A 15 1.92 1.25 -9.09
CA LEU A 15 0.92 1.99 -9.86
C LEU A 15 1.60 2.98 -10.81
N SER A 16 1.24 2.94 -12.08
CA SER A 16 1.55 3.97 -13.05
C SER A 16 0.85 5.29 -12.70
N ASP A 17 1.26 6.38 -13.34
CA ASP A 17 0.63 7.68 -13.12
C ASP A 17 -0.84 7.70 -13.56
N GLY A 18 -1.18 6.97 -14.65
CA GLY A 18 -2.56 6.86 -15.13
C GLY A 18 -3.46 6.09 -14.17
N GLU A 19 -2.99 4.95 -13.66
CA GLU A 19 -3.75 4.18 -12.66
C GLU A 19 -3.88 4.95 -11.35
N TRP A 20 -2.82 5.66 -10.94
CA TRP A 20 -2.87 6.51 -9.76
C TRP A 20 -3.92 7.62 -9.92
N GLU A 21 -3.95 8.29 -11.06
CA GLU A 21 -4.91 9.38 -11.29
C GLU A 21 -6.36 8.87 -11.27
N PHE A 22 -6.60 7.63 -11.70
CA PHE A 22 -7.91 7.01 -11.62
C PHE A 22 -8.39 6.78 -10.18
N ILE A 23 -7.49 6.37 -9.26
CA ILE A 23 -7.88 5.97 -7.91
C ILE A 23 -7.62 7.02 -6.82
N ARG A 24 -6.80 8.05 -7.08
CA ARG A 24 -6.31 8.98 -6.05
C ARG A 24 -7.40 9.73 -5.28
N SER A 25 -8.61 9.82 -5.83
CA SER A 25 -9.75 10.50 -5.24
C SER A 25 -10.61 9.59 -4.37
N LEU A 26 -10.44 8.27 -4.45
CA LEU A 26 -11.21 7.29 -3.69
C LEU A 26 -10.84 7.30 -2.20
N PRO A 27 -9.55 7.40 -1.80
CA PRO A 27 -9.22 7.55 -0.40
C PRO A 27 -9.91 8.77 0.23
N PRO A 28 -10.35 8.66 1.49
CA PRO A 28 -10.93 9.76 2.24
C PRO A 28 -9.96 10.95 2.29
N PRO A 29 -10.46 12.18 2.39
CA PRO A 29 -9.61 13.36 2.41
C PRO A 29 -8.63 13.35 3.59
N ARG A 30 -7.51 14.08 3.41
CA ARG A 30 -6.54 14.28 4.48
C ARG A 30 -7.17 15.06 5.62
N ALA A 31 -6.84 14.69 6.86
CA ALA A 31 -7.26 15.46 8.02
C ALA A 31 -6.64 16.86 7.97
N LYS A 32 -7.42 17.88 8.38
CA LYS A 32 -6.95 19.28 8.40
C LYS A 32 -5.90 19.55 9.47
N THR A 33 -5.87 18.73 10.53
CA THR A 33 -5.00 18.91 11.70
C THR A 33 -4.36 17.58 12.12
N GLY A 34 -3.31 17.67 12.95
CA GLY A 34 -2.59 16.52 13.49
C GLY A 34 -1.38 16.11 12.65
N ARG A 35 -0.89 14.88 12.88
CA ARG A 35 0.31 14.37 12.20
C ARG A 35 0.05 14.25 10.69
N PRO A 36 0.97 14.74 9.83
CA PRO A 36 0.85 14.59 8.39
C PRO A 36 0.61 13.13 7.99
N ARG A 37 -0.37 12.95 7.11
CA ARG A 37 -0.73 11.63 6.60
C ARG A 37 0.40 11.09 5.72
N ALA A 38 0.71 9.79 5.85
CA ALA A 38 1.65 9.11 4.97
C ALA A 38 1.21 9.19 3.50
N ASP A 39 2.17 9.14 2.58
CA ASP A 39 1.90 9.21 1.14
C ASP A 39 0.92 8.09 0.71
N ASP A 40 -0.18 8.51 0.07
CA ASP A 40 -1.30 7.62 -0.25
C ASP A 40 -0.93 6.63 -1.36
N ARG A 41 -0.18 7.06 -2.37
CA ARG A 41 0.27 6.20 -3.47
C ARG A 41 1.23 5.11 -2.97
N LYS A 42 2.22 5.48 -2.16
CA LYS A 42 3.14 4.50 -1.53
C LYS A 42 2.39 3.51 -0.65
N THR A 43 1.43 4.00 0.13
CA THR A 43 0.61 3.16 1.00
C THR A 43 -0.20 2.16 0.18
N ILE A 44 -0.84 2.60 -0.91
CA ILE A 44 -1.62 1.72 -1.79
C ILE A 44 -0.73 0.72 -2.51
N ASN A 45 0.44 1.12 -3.02
CA ASN A 45 1.41 0.18 -3.58
C ASN A 45 1.82 -0.90 -2.56
N GLY A 46 1.98 -0.54 -1.29
CA GLY A 46 2.28 -1.51 -0.23
C GLY A 46 1.13 -2.48 0.02
N ILE A 47 -0.11 -1.99 0.06
CA ILE A 47 -1.31 -2.82 0.17
C ILE A 47 -1.41 -3.78 -1.02
N LEU A 48 -1.33 -3.26 -2.26
CA LEU A 48 -1.42 -4.05 -3.48
C LEU A 48 -0.31 -5.11 -3.55
N TYR A 49 0.92 -4.77 -3.17
CA TYR A 49 2.01 -5.74 -3.10
C TYR A 49 1.65 -6.92 -2.21
N VAL A 50 1.18 -6.67 -0.98
CA VAL A 50 0.78 -7.74 -0.05
C VAL A 50 -0.38 -8.57 -0.60
N LEU A 51 -1.40 -7.91 -1.18
CA LEU A 51 -2.58 -8.61 -1.71
C LEU A 51 -2.26 -9.46 -2.95
N VAL A 52 -1.41 -8.97 -3.85
CA VAL A 52 -1.02 -9.67 -5.08
C VAL A 52 -0.06 -10.82 -4.79
N THR A 53 0.88 -10.61 -3.87
CA THR A 53 1.91 -11.62 -3.55
C THR A 53 1.48 -12.62 -2.49
N GLY A 54 0.52 -12.27 -1.65
CA GLY A 54 0.14 -13.05 -0.47
C GLY A 54 1.22 -13.08 0.62
N CYS A 55 2.25 -12.24 0.54
CA CYS A 55 3.32 -12.22 1.54
C CYS A 55 2.81 -11.75 2.90
N ARG A 56 3.59 -12.00 3.97
CA ARG A 56 3.26 -11.41 5.28
C ARG A 56 3.44 -9.89 5.20
N TRP A 57 2.62 -9.14 5.94
CA TRP A 57 2.75 -7.68 6.02
C TRP A 57 4.16 -7.22 6.43
N MET A 58 4.85 -7.95 7.31
CA MET A 58 6.21 -7.60 7.74
C MET A 58 7.25 -7.76 6.62
N ASP A 59 6.97 -8.56 5.60
CA ASP A 59 7.83 -8.77 4.43
C ASP A 59 7.50 -7.81 3.28
N MET A 60 6.57 -6.87 3.49
CA MET A 60 6.21 -5.85 2.51
C MET A 60 7.43 -4.98 2.15
N LEU A 61 7.49 -4.55 0.89
CA LEU A 61 8.52 -3.65 0.39
C LEU A 61 8.65 -2.38 1.26
N ALA A 62 9.84 -2.17 1.82
CA ALA A 62 10.12 -1.03 2.70
C ALA A 62 9.89 0.34 2.03
N ARG A 63 10.04 0.43 0.69
CA ARG A 63 9.81 1.68 -0.08
C ARG A 63 8.36 2.18 -0.04
N CYS A 64 7.41 1.28 0.21
CA CYS A 64 5.98 1.59 0.33
C CYS A 64 5.62 2.18 1.71
N GLY A 65 6.59 2.25 2.63
CA GLY A 65 6.42 2.78 3.98
C GLY A 65 6.13 1.70 5.01
N SER A 66 5.52 2.10 6.13
CA SER A 66 5.26 1.17 7.24
C SER A 66 4.14 0.20 6.91
N TYR A 67 4.40 -1.11 7.05
CA TYR A 67 3.37 -2.14 6.91
C TYR A 67 2.17 -1.94 7.85
N LYS A 68 2.42 -1.43 9.07
CA LYS A 68 1.35 -1.12 10.04
C LYS A 68 0.42 -0.01 9.53
N THR A 69 0.98 0.98 8.83
CA THR A 69 0.19 2.03 8.20
C THR A 69 -0.64 1.48 7.05
N CYS A 70 -0.04 0.66 6.19
CA CYS A 70 -0.74 0.03 5.06
C CYS A 70 -1.90 -0.86 5.54
N TRP A 71 -1.66 -1.73 6.51
CA TRP A 71 -2.72 -2.60 7.06
C TRP A 71 -3.87 -1.80 7.69
N ARG A 72 -3.56 -0.79 8.54
CA ARG A 72 -4.59 0.06 9.15
C ARG A 72 -5.41 0.83 8.10
N ARG A 73 -4.76 1.23 7.01
CA ARG A 73 -5.39 1.95 5.90
C ARG A 73 -6.33 1.05 5.13
N LEU A 74 -5.87 -0.14 4.75
CA LEU A 74 -6.73 -1.14 4.11
C LEU A 74 -7.97 -1.39 4.97
N LYS A 75 -7.78 -1.72 6.25
CA LYS A 75 -8.89 -1.96 7.18
C LYS A 75 -9.87 -0.79 7.21
N ARG A 76 -9.39 0.42 7.46
CA ARG A 76 -10.23 1.62 7.59
C ARG A 76 -10.97 1.96 6.30
N TRP A 77 -10.29 1.91 5.16
CA TRP A 77 -10.88 2.25 3.87
C TRP A 77 -11.94 1.23 3.47
N SER A 78 -11.71 -0.07 3.72
CA SER A 78 -12.74 -1.09 3.52
C SER A 78 -13.95 -0.90 4.44
N GLU A 79 -13.76 -0.46 5.69
CA GLU A 79 -14.86 -0.11 6.60
C GLU A 79 -15.64 1.14 6.13
N GLU A 80 -14.99 2.04 5.42
CA GLU A 80 -15.58 3.26 4.86
C GLU A 80 -16.17 3.05 3.44
N GLY A 81 -16.10 1.82 2.90
CA GLY A 81 -16.69 1.46 1.59
C GLY A 81 -15.88 1.95 0.39
N VAL A 82 -14.60 2.23 0.58
CA VAL A 82 -13.64 2.60 -0.47
C VAL A 82 -13.11 1.36 -1.20
#